data_AF-A0A383CSZ6-F1
#
_entry.id   AF-A0A383CSZ6-F1
#
_cell.length_a   1.000
_cell.length_b   1.000
_cell.length_c   1.000
_cell.angle_alpha   90.00
_cell.angle_beta   90.00
_cell.angle_gamma   90.00
#
_symmetry.space_group_name_H-M   'P 1'
#
loop_
_entity.id
_entity.type
_entity.pdbx_description
1 polymer ?
#
loop_
_entity_poly.entity_id
_entity_poly.type
_entity_poly.pdbx_seq_one_letter_code
_entity_poly.pdbx_strand_id
1 'polypeptide(L)'
;SVQLTAQDMVRVGDWIEMAQFGADGDVVDVQLHTVKVQNWDKTITTIPTHRLITDSFKNWRGMSQSGARRIKRAIFIDVSSIRFQTQDEVNHFTRFALLRDYVKNKEQELADYNAGLATEVDAEVNRRRLTNVGTFRAYAYNYLKNHPRIHKDMTLMVRQLSPGPEGLPLEIYCFTSTTEWAVYEDIQSNIFDHLLAIVPEFGLCLYQKPAGSDLANLK
;
A
#
# COMPACT_ATOMS: atom_id res chain seq x y z
N SER A 1 -30.72 20.60 -21.10
CA SER A 1 -30.48 19.67 -19.98
C SER A 1 -29.08 19.04 -20.01
N VAL A 2 -28.49 18.70 -21.18
CA VAL A 2 -27.10 18.19 -21.30
C VAL A 2 -26.02 19.14 -20.75
N GLN A 3 -26.26 20.46 -20.81
CA GLN A 3 -25.32 21.48 -20.32
C GLN A 3 -25.15 21.46 -18.79
N LEU A 4 -26.23 21.22 -18.04
CA LEU A 4 -26.19 21.11 -16.57
C LEU A 4 -25.41 19.87 -16.12
N THR A 5 -25.55 18.76 -16.87
CA THR A 5 -24.83 17.52 -16.58
C THR A 5 -23.33 17.68 -16.78
N ALA A 6 -22.89 18.34 -17.86
CA ALA A 6 -21.48 18.60 -18.09
C ALA A 6 -20.85 19.61 -17.11
N GLN A 7 -21.62 20.61 -16.67
CA GLN A 7 -21.17 21.57 -15.65
C GLN A 7 -21.04 20.97 -14.26
N ASP A 8 -21.76 19.88 -13.95
CA ASP A 8 -21.60 19.21 -12.65
C ASP A 8 -20.48 18.16 -12.66
N MET A 9 -20.17 17.59 -13.85
CA MET A 9 -19.06 16.65 -14.06
C MET A 9 -17.69 17.26 -13.73
N VAL A 10 -17.51 18.57 -14.01
CA VAL A 10 -16.24 19.28 -13.80
C VAL A 10 -16.50 20.71 -13.34
N ARG A 11 -15.76 21.18 -12.33
CA ARG A 11 -15.80 22.56 -11.81
C ARG A 11 -14.40 23.15 -11.82
N VAL A 12 -14.33 24.49 -11.86
CA VAL A 12 -13.06 25.20 -11.65
C VAL A 12 -12.49 24.83 -10.28
N GLY A 13 -11.19 24.52 -10.26
CA GLY A 13 -10.47 24.02 -9.08
C GLY A 13 -10.46 22.50 -8.92
N ASP A 14 -11.19 21.74 -9.75
CA ASP A 14 -11.04 20.29 -9.78
C ASP A 14 -9.71 19.89 -10.40
N TRP A 15 -9.03 18.92 -9.80
CA TRP A 15 -8.00 18.17 -10.49
C TRP A 15 -8.64 17.08 -11.36
N ILE A 16 -8.40 17.12 -12.67
CA ILE A 16 -8.83 16.08 -13.61
C ILE A 16 -7.64 15.46 -14.36
N GLU A 17 -7.79 14.19 -14.75
CA GLU A 17 -6.81 13.45 -15.56
C GLU A 17 -7.51 12.86 -16.80
N MET A 18 -7.05 13.26 -17.99
CA MET A 18 -7.43 12.74 -19.31
C MET A 18 -6.17 12.47 -20.15
N ALA A 19 -5.55 11.31 -19.94
CA ALA A 19 -4.29 10.93 -20.58
C ALA A 19 -4.29 11.08 -22.12
N GLN A 20 -5.40 10.71 -22.77
CA GLN A 20 -5.55 10.79 -24.24
C GLN A 20 -5.49 12.23 -24.80
N PHE A 21 -5.72 13.24 -23.97
CA PHE A 21 -5.63 14.65 -24.34
C PHE A 21 -4.43 15.34 -23.67
N GLY A 22 -3.60 14.61 -22.93
CA GLY A 22 -2.49 15.19 -22.17
C GLY A 22 -2.97 16.22 -21.14
N ALA A 23 -4.11 15.98 -20.48
CA ALA A 23 -4.57 16.80 -19.38
C ALA A 23 -4.35 16.07 -18.06
N ASP A 24 -3.58 16.67 -17.16
CA ASP A 24 -3.37 16.22 -15.79
C ASP A 24 -3.05 17.43 -14.92
N GLY A 25 -4.08 17.97 -14.27
CA GLY A 25 -3.95 19.14 -13.41
C GLY A 25 -5.27 19.82 -13.11
N ASP A 26 -5.18 21.07 -12.67
CA ASP A 26 -6.32 21.82 -12.15
C ASP A 26 -7.13 22.47 -13.27
N VAL A 27 -8.44 22.36 -13.19
CA VAL A 27 -9.36 23.05 -14.08
C VAL A 27 -9.36 24.54 -13.74
N VAL A 28 -8.90 25.36 -14.68
CA VAL A 28 -8.77 26.81 -14.48
C VAL A 28 -9.92 27.59 -15.10
N ASP A 29 -10.63 27.03 -16.07
CA ASP A 29 -11.75 27.67 -16.75
C ASP A 29 -12.74 26.65 -17.32
N VAL A 30 -14.03 26.94 -17.23
CA VAL A 30 -15.12 26.12 -17.79
C VAL A 30 -16.03 27.02 -18.61
N GLN A 31 -15.91 26.92 -19.93
CA GLN A 31 -16.74 27.62 -20.89
C GLN A 31 -17.79 26.68 -21.50
N LEU A 32 -18.69 27.24 -22.31
CA LEU A 32 -19.79 26.47 -22.91
C LEU A 32 -19.31 25.28 -23.76
N HIS A 33 -18.21 25.45 -24.49
CA HIS A 33 -17.72 24.49 -25.48
C HIS A 33 -16.31 23.98 -25.18
N THR A 34 -15.63 24.54 -24.18
CA THR A 34 -14.25 24.20 -23.81
C THR A 34 -14.07 24.22 -22.30
N VAL A 35 -13.18 23.35 -21.83
CA VAL A 35 -12.64 23.34 -20.47
C VAL A 35 -11.13 23.49 -20.57
N LYS A 36 -10.55 24.38 -19.76
CA LYS A 36 -9.10 24.56 -19.70
C LYS A 36 -8.56 23.92 -18.43
N VAL A 37 -7.54 23.11 -18.59
CA VAL A 37 -6.79 22.47 -17.52
C VAL A 37 -5.38 23.03 -17.53
N GLN A 38 -4.91 23.50 -16.39
CA GLN A 38 -3.50 23.81 -16.19
C GLN A 38 -2.80 22.56 -15.66
N ASN A 39 -1.91 22.01 -16.48
CA ASN A 39 -1.15 20.83 -16.12
C ASN A 39 -0.12 21.13 -15.02
N TRP A 40 0.42 20.08 -14.40
CA TRP A 40 1.45 20.21 -13.37
C TRP A 40 2.71 20.94 -13.86
N ASP A 41 3.06 20.78 -15.14
CA ASP A 41 4.15 21.49 -15.81
C ASP A 41 3.81 22.94 -16.23
N LYS A 42 2.65 23.44 -15.79
CA LYS A 42 2.10 24.79 -16.03
C LYS A 42 1.65 25.05 -17.48
N THR A 43 1.65 24.06 -18.35
CA THR A 43 1.02 24.16 -19.68
C THR A 43 -0.51 24.19 -19.56
N ILE A 44 -1.20 24.65 -20.61
CA ILE A 44 -2.67 24.70 -20.66
C ILE A 44 -3.19 23.73 -21.72
N THR A 45 -3.95 22.73 -21.29
CA THR A 45 -4.70 21.84 -22.18
C THR A 45 -6.14 22.33 -22.31
N THR A 46 -6.62 22.49 -23.54
CA THR A 46 -8.01 22.89 -23.82
C THR A 46 -8.79 21.69 -24.34
N ILE A 47 -9.82 21.26 -23.61
CA ILE A 47 -10.63 20.09 -23.91
C ILE A 47 -12.02 20.54 -24.36
N PRO A 48 -12.51 20.11 -25.53
CA PRO A 48 -13.90 20.37 -25.93
C PRO A 48 -14.90 19.68 -24.99
N THR A 49 -15.96 20.37 -24.56
CA THR A 49 -16.90 19.86 -23.55
C THR A 49 -17.56 18.53 -23.93
N HIS A 50 -17.81 18.28 -25.22
CA HIS A 50 -18.39 17.01 -25.69
C HIS A 50 -17.51 15.80 -25.35
N ARG A 51 -16.18 15.98 -25.26
CA ARG A 51 -15.24 14.91 -24.91
C ARG A 51 -15.37 14.45 -23.47
N LEU A 52 -15.74 15.35 -22.55
CA LEU A 52 -16.01 15.00 -21.16
C LEU A 52 -17.28 14.14 -21.00
N ILE A 53 -18.17 14.16 -22.00
CA ILE A 53 -19.40 13.37 -21.98
C ILE A 53 -19.18 12.01 -22.66
N THR A 54 -18.41 11.97 -23.76
CA THR A 54 -18.21 10.75 -24.54
C THR A 54 -17.09 9.87 -24.01
N ASP A 55 -16.06 10.46 -23.40
CA ASP A 55 -14.83 9.76 -23.06
C ASP A 55 -14.67 9.65 -21.55
N SER A 56 -14.08 8.55 -21.07
CA SER A 56 -13.83 8.38 -19.64
C SER A 56 -12.68 9.28 -19.17
N PHE A 57 -12.85 9.89 -18.00
CA PHE A 57 -11.82 10.67 -17.34
C PHE A 57 -11.86 10.45 -15.82
N LYS A 58 -10.77 10.81 -15.12
CA LYS A 58 -10.75 10.82 -13.66
C LYS A 58 -10.98 12.25 -13.17
N ASN A 59 -11.89 12.41 -12.21
CA ASN A 59 -12.03 13.63 -11.44
C ASN A 59 -11.64 13.34 -9.99
N TRP A 60 -10.57 13.97 -9.52
CA TRP A 60 -10.02 13.77 -8.18
C TRP A 60 -10.75 14.54 -7.10
N ARG A 61 -11.79 15.34 -7.43
CA ARG A 61 -12.64 16.05 -6.45
C ARG A 61 -13.15 15.13 -5.35
N GLY A 62 -13.54 13.89 -5.67
CA GLY A 62 -14.00 12.92 -4.67
C GLY A 62 -12.92 12.53 -3.65
N MET A 63 -11.65 12.47 -4.06
CA MET A 63 -10.51 12.25 -3.17
C MET A 63 -10.22 13.50 -2.33
N SER A 64 -10.27 14.70 -2.92
CA SER A 64 -10.08 15.94 -2.18
C SER A 64 -11.17 16.15 -1.11
N GLN A 65 -12.43 15.81 -1.44
CA GLN A 65 -13.59 15.94 -0.55
C GLN A 65 -13.66 14.85 0.52
N SER A 66 -13.08 13.67 0.28
CA SER A 66 -13.04 12.61 1.30
C SER A 66 -12.12 12.96 2.48
N GLY A 67 -11.27 13.98 2.33
CA GLY A 67 -10.25 14.35 3.32
C GLY A 67 -9.13 13.33 3.45
N ALA A 68 -9.02 12.37 2.51
CA ALA A 68 -8.08 11.27 2.62
C ALA A 68 -7.54 10.82 1.25
N ARG A 69 -6.22 10.62 1.18
CA ARG A 69 -5.54 10.11 -0.02
C ARG A 69 -4.99 8.70 0.21
N ARG A 70 -5.21 7.83 -0.77
CA ARG A 70 -4.88 6.39 -0.69
C ARG A 70 -3.41 6.11 -0.96
N ILE A 71 -2.75 5.41 -0.04
CA ILE A 71 -1.49 4.71 -0.26
C ILE A 71 -1.79 3.28 -0.70
N LYS A 72 -1.25 2.88 -1.85
CA LYS A 72 -1.32 1.51 -2.38
C LYS A 72 0.01 1.17 -3.07
N ARG A 73 0.94 0.57 -2.32
CA ARG A 73 2.29 0.22 -2.76
C ARG A 73 2.70 -1.12 -2.14
N ALA A 74 3.65 -1.83 -2.75
CA ALA A 74 4.10 -3.12 -2.25
C ALA A 74 5.59 -3.11 -1.89
N ILE A 75 5.95 -3.89 -0.86
CA ILE A 75 7.32 -4.26 -0.53
C ILE A 75 7.53 -5.69 -1.05
N PHE A 76 8.56 -5.92 -1.84
CA PHE A 76 8.85 -7.23 -2.41
C PHE A 76 9.82 -7.99 -1.51
N ILE A 77 9.37 -9.14 -1.00
CA ILE A 77 10.14 -10.01 -0.11
C ILE A 77 10.75 -11.14 -0.93
N ASP A 78 12.03 -11.42 -0.74
CA ASP A 78 12.66 -12.60 -1.29
C ASP A 78 12.06 -13.86 -0.65
N VAL A 79 11.45 -14.71 -1.47
CA VAL A 79 10.79 -15.94 -1.04
C VAL A 79 11.78 -16.91 -0.38
N SER A 80 13.06 -16.87 -0.75
CA SER A 80 14.10 -17.72 -0.14
C SER A 80 14.34 -17.42 1.34
N SER A 81 14.00 -16.19 1.78
CA SER A 81 14.11 -15.76 3.18
C SER A 81 12.90 -16.16 4.04
N ILE A 82 11.82 -16.67 3.44
CA ILE A 82 10.59 -17.01 4.15
C ILE A 82 10.76 -18.35 4.86
N ARG A 83 10.55 -18.37 6.18
CA ARG A 83 10.62 -19.58 6.99
C ARG A 83 9.77 -19.52 8.26
N PHE A 84 9.69 -20.65 8.96
CA PHE A 84 9.17 -20.69 10.32
C PHE A 84 10.11 -19.97 11.29
N GLN A 85 9.54 -19.31 12.28
CA GLN A 85 10.29 -18.64 13.34
C GLN A 85 10.75 -19.65 14.38
N THR A 86 11.92 -19.40 14.97
CA THR A 86 12.39 -20.15 16.14
C THR A 86 11.69 -19.63 17.40
N GLN A 87 11.67 -20.42 18.48
CA GLN A 87 11.06 -19.95 19.73
C GLN A 87 11.76 -18.70 20.29
N ASP A 88 13.08 -18.59 20.13
CA ASP A 88 13.84 -17.41 20.57
C ASP A 88 13.43 -16.14 19.83
N GLU A 89 13.14 -16.24 18.54
CA GLU A 89 12.60 -15.14 17.74
C GLU A 89 11.20 -14.76 18.17
N VAL A 90 10.32 -15.73 18.40
CA VAL A 90 8.97 -15.48 18.91
C VAL A 90 9.04 -14.75 20.25
N ASN A 91 9.86 -15.23 21.18
CA ASN A 91 10.13 -14.58 22.47
C ASN A 91 10.71 -13.17 22.30
N HIS A 92 11.55 -12.96 21.28
CA HIS A 92 12.08 -11.63 20.94
C HIS A 92 10.97 -10.67 20.51
N PHE A 93 10.07 -11.09 19.62
CA PHE A 93 8.97 -10.24 19.13
C PHE A 93 7.90 -9.93 20.19
N THR A 94 7.75 -10.73 21.24
CA THR A 94 6.87 -10.40 22.38
C THR A 94 7.30 -9.11 23.10
N ARG A 95 8.58 -8.72 22.98
CA ARG A 95 9.10 -7.46 23.52
C ARG A 95 8.63 -6.24 22.70
N PHE A 96 8.26 -6.43 21.44
CA PHE A 96 7.84 -5.34 20.57
C PHE A 96 6.41 -4.94 20.93
N ALA A 97 6.21 -3.69 21.34
CA ALA A 97 4.90 -3.20 21.76
C ALA A 97 3.81 -3.43 20.69
N LEU A 98 4.17 -3.29 19.41
CA LEU A 98 3.27 -3.48 18.27
C LEU A 98 2.95 -4.96 17.96
N LEU A 99 3.67 -5.92 18.53
CA LEU A 99 3.47 -7.36 18.25
C LEU A 99 3.01 -8.15 19.47
N ARG A 100 3.10 -7.60 20.68
CA ARG A 100 2.77 -8.32 21.92
C ARG A 100 1.43 -9.04 21.87
N ASP A 101 0.36 -8.34 21.53
CA ASP A 101 -0.98 -8.93 21.47
C ASP A 101 -1.13 -9.90 20.30
N TYR A 102 -0.49 -9.60 19.16
CA TYR A 102 -0.50 -10.48 18.00
C TYR A 102 0.15 -11.83 18.31
N VAL A 103 1.37 -11.81 18.85
CA VAL A 103 2.14 -13.03 19.17
C VAL A 103 1.37 -13.87 20.18
N LYS A 104 0.90 -13.26 21.27
CA LYS A 104 0.12 -13.95 22.31
C LYS A 104 -1.12 -14.65 21.73
N ASN A 105 -1.92 -13.92 20.94
CA ASN A 105 -3.14 -14.48 20.35
C ASN A 105 -2.82 -15.57 19.33
N LYS A 106 -1.74 -15.41 18.57
CA LYS A 106 -1.35 -16.36 17.54
C LYS A 106 -0.78 -17.65 18.13
N GLU A 107 0.00 -17.57 19.20
CA GLU A 107 0.49 -18.75 19.93
C GLU A 107 -0.67 -19.59 20.48
N GLN A 108 -1.71 -18.94 21.04
CA GLN A 108 -2.90 -19.66 21.51
C GLN A 108 -3.65 -20.35 20.35
N GLU A 109 -3.91 -19.65 19.25
CA GLU A 109 -4.57 -20.23 18.06
C GLU A 109 -3.79 -21.45 17.53
N LEU A 110 -2.47 -21.36 17.50
CA LEU A 110 -1.60 -22.44 17.03
C LEU A 110 -1.60 -23.61 18.02
N ALA A 111 -1.59 -23.37 19.32
CA ALA A 111 -1.67 -24.39 20.35
C ALA A 111 -2.99 -25.17 20.26
N ASP A 112 -4.11 -24.48 20.12
CA ASP A 112 -5.44 -25.09 20.00
C ASP A 112 -5.55 -25.96 18.75
N TYR A 113 -5.04 -25.47 17.61
CA TYR A 113 -5.00 -26.25 16.36
C TYR A 113 -4.10 -27.48 16.50
N ASN A 114 -2.90 -27.31 17.06
CA ASN A 114 -1.91 -28.38 17.16
C ASN A 114 -2.29 -29.46 18.19
N ALA A 115 -3.08 -29.13 19.21
CA ALA A 115 -3.60 -30.12 20.16
C ALA A 115 -4.50 -31.18 19.51
N GLY A 116 -5.18 -30.84 18.40
CA GLY A 116 -6.00 -31.76 17.63
C GLY A 116 -5.22 -32.74 16.73
N LEU A 117 -3.90 -32.55 16.55
CA LEU A 117 -3.07 -33.32 15.61
C LEU A 117 -2.40 -34.56 16.24
N ALA A 118 -2.65 -34.87 17.51
CA ALA A 118 -1.93 -35.90 18.28
C ALA A 118 -2.01 -37.34 17.70
N THR A 119 -2.86 -37.59 16.72
CA THR A 119 -3.11 -38.91 16.11
C THR A 119 -2.45 -39.15 14.76
N GLU A 120 -1.77 -38.17 14.16
CA GLU A 120 -1.19 -38.33 12.82
C GLU A 120 0.31 -38.68 12.82
N VAL A 121 0.69 -39.55 11.89
CA VAL A 121 2.08 -39.93 11.59
C VAL A 121 2.79 -38.71 11.02
N ASP A 122 3.85 -38.26 11.70
CA ASP A 122 4.64 -37.03 11.45
C ASP A 122 4.00 -35.70 11.89
N ALA A 123 3.71 -35.62 13.19
CA ALA A 123 3.20 -34.42 13.85
C ALA A 123 4.07 -33.16 13.68
N GLU A 124 5.34 -33.27 13.28
CA GLU A 124 6.23 -32.11 13.16
C GLU A 124 5.99 -31.32 11.86
N VAL A 125 5.72 -32.02 10.76
CA VAL A 125 5.40 -31.40 9.46
C VAL A 125 4.00 -30.77 9.48
N ASN A 126 3.05 -31.43 10.15
CA ASN A 126 1.64 -31.00 10.15
C ASN A 126 1.33 -29.88 11.15
N ARG A 127 2.23 -29.59 12.09
CA ARG A 127 2.07 -28.48 13.05
C ARG A 127 2.13 -27.13 12.36
N ARG A 128 1.13 -26.30 12.62
CA ARG A 128 1.18 -24.88 12.27
C ARG A 128 2.16 -24.16 13.19
N ARG A 129 2.96 -23.28 12.60
CA ARG A 129 4.00 -22.48 13.26
C ARG A 129 3.93 -21.03 12.77
N LEU A 130 4.43 -20.11 13.58
CA LEU A 130 4.62 -18.72 13.17
C LEU A 130 5.66 -18.65 12.05
N THR A 131 5.41 -17.79 11.05
CA THR A 131 6.36 -17.50 9.98
C THR A 131 6.85 -16.08 10.10
N ASN A 132 8.11 -15.84 9.75
CA ASN A 132 8.69 -14.50 9.79
C ASN A 132 7.90 -13.50 8.94
N VAL A 133 7.49 -13.89 7.73
CA VAL A 133 6.66 -13.06 6.85
C VAL A 133 5.27 -12.76 7.43
N GLY A 134 4.67 -13.72 8.14
CA GLY A 134 3.39 -13.53 8.81
C GLY A 134 3.49 -12.51 9.95
N THR A 135 4.56 -12.58 10.72
CA THR A 135 4.86 -11.68 11.84
C THR A 135 5.22 -10.29 11.36
N PHE A 136 6.04 -10.15 10.30
CA PHE A 136 6.32 -8.86 9.67
C PHE A 136 5.04 -8.19 9.12
N ARG A 137 4.16 -8.95 8.48
CA ARG A 137 2.87 -8.44 8.01
C ARG A 137 2.01 -7.91 9.17
N ALA A 138 1.97 -8.63 10.29
CA ALA A 138 1.25 -8.18 11.49
C ALA A 138 1.88 -6.92 12.09
N TYR A 139 3.22 -6.86 12.14
CA TYR A 139 3.95 -5.67 12.57
C TYR A 139 3.58 -4.45 11.71
N ALA A 140 3.68 -4.56 10.39
CA ALA A 140 3.38 -3.48 9.46
C ALA A 140 1.93 -3.00 9.60
N TYR A 141 0.98 -3.93 9.76
CA TYR A 141 -0.42 -3.58 10.02
C TYR A 141 -0.57 -2.79 11.32
N ASN A 142 0.03 -3.26 12.42
CA ASN A 142 -0.06 -2.59 13.72
C ASN A 142 0.67 -1.24 13.73
N TYR A 143 1.79 -1.13 13.01
CA TYR A 143 2.49 0.14 12.79
C TYR A 143 1.57 1.18 12.14
N LEU A 144 0.93 0.83 11.02
CA LEU A 144 -0.01 1.72 10.33
C LEU A 144 -1.26 2.01 11.16
N LYS A 145 -1.79 1.01 11.86
CA LYS A 145 -2.95 1.15 12.75
C LYS A 145 -2.66 2.14 13.88
N ASN A 146 -1.42 2.23 14.37
CA ASN A 146 -1.03 3.19 15.40
C ASN A 146 -0.45 4.50 14.83
N HIS A 147 -0.23 4.61 13.51
CA HIS A 147 0.39 5.79 12.91
C HIS A 147 -0.55 7.02 12.93
N PRO A 148 -0.16 8.18 13.49
CA PRO A 148 -1.08 9.30 13.73
C PRO A 148 -1.62 9.96 12.45
N ARG A 149 -0.90 9.87 11.33
CA ARG A 149 -1.28 10.47 10.04
C ARG A 149 -2.03 9.50 9.09
N ILE A 150 -2.42 8.32 9.58
CA ILE A 150 -3.24 7.34 8.84
C ILE A 150 -4.69 7.41 9.32
N HIS A 151 -5.61 7.55 8.37
CA HIS A 151 -7.04 7.61 8.62
C HIS A 151 -7.56 6.28 9.19
N LYS A 152 -8.21 6.34 10.37
CA LYS A 152 -8.57 5.14 11.14
C LYS A 152 -9.90 4.51 10.71
N ASP A 153 -10.83 5.32 10.21
CA ASP A 153 -12.16 4.82 9.81
C ASP A 153 -12.24 4.36 8.34
N MET A 154 -11.10 4.38 7.63
CA MET A 154 -11.02 3.88 6.25
C MET A 154 -10.28 2.56 6.19
N THR A 155 -10.41 1.85 5.07
CA THR A 155 -9.78 0.54 4.88
C THR A 155 -8.27 0.60 5.12
N LEU A 156 -7.80 -0.25 6.03
CA LEU A 156 -6.39 -0.47 6.31
C LEU A 156 -6.11 -1.96 6.18
N MET A 157 -5.20 -2.32 5.28
CA MET A 157 -4.80 -3.70 5.04
C MET A 157 -3.30 -3.78 4.76
N VAL A 158 -2.68 -4.84 5.26
CA VAL A 158 -1.36 -5.30 4.82
C VAL A 158 -1.54 -6.73 4.38
N ARG A 159 -1.39 -7.00 3.07
CA ARG A 159 -1.73 -8.30 2.49
C ARG A 159 -0.66 -8.80 1.53
N GLN A 160 -0.63 -10.11 1.34
CA GLN A 160 0.21 -10.73 0.32
C GLN A 160 -0.54 -10.75 -1.01
N LEU A 161 0.14 -10.39 -2.09
CA LEU A 161 -0.30 -10.65 -3.45
C LEU A 161 0.27 -11.99 -3.92
N SER A 162 -0.16 -12.45 -5.09
CA SER A 162 0.40 -13.66 -5.70
C SER A 162 1.93 -13.53 -5.83
N PRO A 163 2.71 -14.56 -5.41
CA PRO A 163 4.14 -14.58 -5.64
C PRO A 163 4.46 -14.51 -7.14
N GLY A 164 5.54 -13.85 -7.50
CA GLY A 164 6.03 -13.76 -8.87
C GLY A 164 7.56 -13.88 -8.93
N PRO A 165 8.16 -13.63 -10.11
CA PRO A 165 9.61 -13.64 -10.29
C PRO A 165 10.36 -12.66 -9.39
N GLU A 166 9.68 -11.60 -8.94
CA GLU A 166 10.20 -10.56 -8.04
C GLU A 166 9.98 -10.90 -6.55
N GLY A 167 9.69 -12.17 -6.25
CA GLY A 167 9.41 -12.63 -4.89
C GLY A 167 7.94 -12.47 -4.49
N LEU A 168 7.70 -12.24 -3.21
CA LEU A 168 6.38 -12.12 -2.61
C LEU A 168 6.03 -10.63 -2.36
N PRO A 169 5.07 -10.04 -3.08
CA PRO A 169 4.67 -8.67 -2.83
C PRO A 169 3.79 -8.57 -1.59
N LEU A 170 4.22 -7.76 -0.62
CA LEU A 170 3.44 -7.35 0.54
C LEU A 170 2.83 -5.97 0.29
N GLU A 171 1.56 -5.93 -0.10
CA GLU A 171 0.84 -4.69 -0.40
C GLU A 171 0.42 -3.98 0.89
N ILE A 172 0.87 -2.73 1.00
CA ILE A 172 0.44 -1.75 1.99
C ILE A 172 -0.72 -0.96 1.38
N TYR A 173 -1.91 -1.12 1.97
CA TYR A 173 -3.13 -0.43 1.55
C TYR A 173 -3.69 0.35 2.74
N CYS A 174 -3.65 1.67 2.67
CA CYS A 174 -4.23 2.53 3.70
C CYS A 174 -4.59 3.91 3.13
N PHE A 175 -5.20 4.75 3.94
CA PHE A 175 -5.51 6.13 3.59
C PHE A 175 -4.81 7.07 4.57
N THR A 176 -4.19 8.11 4.06
CA THR A 176 -3.67 9.21 4.88
C THR A 176 -4.82 10.10 5.36
N SER A 177 -4.65 10.78 6.48
CA SER A 177 -5.64 11.73 7.01
C SER A 177 -5.51 13.13 6.38
N THR A 178 -4.97 13.22 5.17
CA THR A 178 -4.76 14.48 4.44
C THR A 178 -4.90 14.27 2.94
N THR A 179 -5.16 15.35 2.21
CA THR A 179 -5.21 15.41 0.74
C THR A 179 -4.11 16.29 0.15
N GLU A 180 -3.41 17.07 0.99
CA GLU A 180 -2.24 17.88 0.63
C GLU A 180 -1.14 17.00 0.02
N TRP A 181 -0.74 17.31 -1.22
CA TRP A 181 0.14 16.42 -1.97
C TRP A 181 1.52 16.28 -1.36
N ALA A 182 2.20 17.39 -1.04
CA ALA A 182 3.54 17.33 -0.45
C ALA A 182 3.54 16.55 0.89
N VAL A 183 2.55 16.78 1.74
CA VAL A 183 2.40 16.08 3.03
C VAL A 183 2.09 14.60 2.83
N TYR A 184 1.24 14.26 1.85
CA TYR A 184 0.95 12.88 1.48
C TYR A 184 2.22 12.13 1.05
N GLU A 185 3.06 12.73 0.20
CA GLU A 185 4.32 12.10 -0.24
C GLU A 185 5.30 11.93 0.92
N ASP A 186 5.41 12.91 1.83
CA ASP A 186 6.23 12.79 3.04
C ASP A 186 5.77 11.63 3.93
N ILE A 187 4.45 11.55 4.22
CA ILE A 187 3.90 10.45 5.02
C ILE A 187 4.24 9.10 4.39
N GLN A 188 4.02 8.98 3.08
CA GLN A 188 4.27 7.75 2.35
C GLN A 188 5.74 7.36 2.38
N SER A 189 6.67 8.29 2.14
CA SER A 189 8.11 8.03 2.18
C SER A 189 8.55 7.57 3.57
N ASN A 190 8.20 8.29 4.63
CA ASN A 190 8.56 7.90 6.01
C ASN A 190 8.04 6.51 6.42
N ILE A 191 6.83 6.15 5.97
CA ILE A 191 6.27 4.81 6.21
C ILE A 191 7.16 3.75 5.55
N PHE A 192 7.52 3.95 4.28
CA PHE A 192 8.31 2.98 3.53
C PHE A 192 9.77 2.93 3.99
N ASP A 193 10.37 4.06 4.36
CA ASP A 193 11.72 4.10 4.94
C ASP A 193 11.81 3.20 6.17
N HIS A 194 10.85 3.34 7.09
CA HIS A 194 10.77 2.50 8.30
C HIS A 194 10.51 1.04 7.97
N LEU A 195 9.51 0.75 7.13
CA LEU A 195 9.13 -0.62 6.81
C LEU A 195 10.24 -1.36 6.06
N LEU A 196 10.96 -0.70 5.15
CA LEU A 196 12.08 -1.29 4.44
C LEU A 196 13.27 -1.55 5.37
N ALA A 197 13.58 -0.59 6.26
CA ALA A 197 14.70 -0.70 7.19
C ALA A 197 14.51 -1.81 8.22
N ILE A 198 13.28 -2.07 8.66
CA ILE A 198 13.01 -3.07 9.70
C ILE A 198 12.87 -4.51 9.18
N VAL A 199 12.76 -4.72 7.86
CA VAL A 199 12.62 -6.06 7.26
C VAL A 199 13.70 -7.07 7.75
N PRO A 200 14.99 -6.72 7.80
CA PRO A 200 16.04 -7.63 8.28
C PRO A 200 15.88 -8.07 9.74
N GLU A 201 15.24 -7.28 10.60
CA GLU A 201 14.97 -7.66 12.00
C GLU A 201 14.02 -8.86 12.10
N PHE A 202 13.26 -9.13 11.04
CA PHE A 202 12.41 -10.32 10.94
C PHE A 202 13.13 -11.52 10.30
N GLY A 203 14.43 -11.40 10.01
CA GLY A 203 15.17 -12.40 9.24
C GLY A 203 14.63 -12.56 7.81
N LEU A 204 14.05 -11.50 7.26
CA LEU A 204 13.56 -11.43 5.89
C LEU A 204 14.55 -10.63 5.03
N CYS A 205 14.57 -10.92 3.74
CA CYS A 205 15.31 -10.16 2.75
C CYS A 205 14.36 -9.47 1.79
N LEU A 206 14.69 -8.24 1.39
CA LEU A 206 14.04 -7.57 0.28
C LEU A 206 14.50 -8.22 -1.03
N TYR A 207 13.57 -8.48 -1.94
CA TYR A 207 13.95 -8.86 -3.30
C TYR A 207 14.58 -7.66 -3.99
N GLN A 208 15.73 -7.88 -4.61
CA GLN A 208 16.33 -6.95 -5.55
C GLN A 208 16.76 -7.74 -6.78
N LYS A 209 16.51 -7.16 -7.96
CA LYS A 209 17.02 -7.73 -9.20
C LYS A 209 18.55 -7.59 -9.16
N PRO A 210 19.33 -8.66 -9.42
CA PRO A 210 20.78 -8.57 -9.38
C PRO A 210 21.29 -7.42 -10.24
N ALA A 211 22.08 -6.54 -9.64
CA ALA A 211 22.76 -5.45 -10.32
C ALA A 211 24.20 -5.86 -10.66
N GLY A 212 24.84 -5.12 -11.57
CA GLY A 212 26.22 -5.39 -11.98
C GLY A 212 27.22 -5.44 -10.81
N SER A 213 26.94 -4.71 -9.73
CA SER A 213 27.73 -4.72 -8.48
C SER A 213 27.67 -6.05 -7.74
N ASP A 214 26.54 -6.76 -7.79
CA ASP A 214 26.34 -8.03 -7.07
C ASP A 214 27.09 -9.16 -7.78
N LEU A 215 27.17 -9.07 -9.11
CA LEU A 215 27.93 -10.00 -9.96
C LEU A 215 29.45 -9.83 -9.80
N ALA A 216 29.93 -8.63 -9.45
CA ALA A 216 31.36 -8.37 -9.24
C ALA A 216 31.95 -9.13 -8.04
N ASN A 217 31.10 -9.58 -7.10
CA ASN A 217 31.49 -10.35 -5.93
C ASN A 217 31.35 -11.88 -6.12
N LEU A 218 30.87 -12.34 -7.27
CA LEU A 218 30.91 -13.76 -7.66
C LEU A 218 32.27 -14.03 -8.32
N LYS A 219 33.25 -14.43 -7.51
CA LYS A 219 34.53 -14.99 -7.96
C LYS A 219 34.50 -16.51 -7.94
#